data_AF-A0AAU9NUC5-F1
#
_entry.id   AF-A0AAU9NUC5-F1
#
_cell.length_a   1.000
_cell.length_b   1.000
_cell.length_c   1.000
_cell.angle_alpha   90.00
_cell.angle_beta   90.00
_cell.angle_gamma   90.00
#
_symmetry.space_group_name_H-M   'P 1'
#
loop_
_entity.id
_entity.type
_entity.pdbx_description
1 polymer ?
#
loop_
_entity_poly.entity_id
_entity_poly.type
_entity_poly.pdbx_seq_one_letter_code
_entity_poly.pdbx_strand_id
1 'polypeptide(L)'
;MGTSRPCPSLKSLSNKFGGILRFCHSRNRYERLDSKLEKKMIEVKQRSTSGNSKFRSINSIILRFPQFREGLQEIRDVFRQYDVDSNGFINREELRNCLQELQFNYTEQEIDDLFECCDLSGRKGMKFNEFIVVLCLIYLLVGTDPSSNETGTKFGSPVLKATFDTIIEAFLFLDKNGDGKLNKKDISKAMNDHFPLEKSPIHVTTTRFKEMDWNKDGKVGFREFLFSLTNWVGIDSNEEVHVTQI
;
A
#
# COMPACT_ATOMS: atom_id res chain seq x y z
N MET A 1 21.73 21.19 36.31
CA MET A 1 20.49 20.41 36.19
C MET A 1 19.87 20.75 34.85
N GLY A 2 19.59 19.88 33.89
CA GLY A 2 19.97 18.50 33.65
C GLY A 2 20.20 18.39 32.13
N THR A 3 21.32 17.78 31.73
CA THR A 3 21.62 17.50 30.34
C THR A 3 20.77 16.30 29.91
N SER A 4 19.81 16.51 29.01
CA SER A 4 19.05 15.45 28.37
C SER A 4 20.00 14.63 27.51
N ARG A 5 20.47 13.51 28.06
CA ARG A 5 21.23 12.51 27.32
C ARG A 5 20.33 11.90 26.24
N PRO A 6 20.78 11.79 24.97
CA PRO A 6 20.12 10.93 24.00
C PRO A 6 20.20 9.48 24.49
N CYS A 7 19.08 8.75 24.47
CA CYS A 7 19.02 7.33 24.77
C CYS A 7 19.95 6.54 23.83
N PRO A 8 20.95 5.80 24.33
CA PRO A 8 21.86 5.02 23.51
C PRO A 8 21.32 3.60 23.32
N SER A 9 20.38 3.43 22.39
CA SER A 9 20.02 2.15 21.79
C SER A 9 19.40 2.44 20.42
N LEU A 10 19.59 1.52 19.46
CA LEU A 10 19.12 1.57 18.06
C LEU A 10 20.10 2.14 17.03
N LYS A 11 21.32 1.58 17.00
CA LYS A 11 22.05 1.42 15.73
C LYS A 11 21.66 0.07 15.12
N SER A 12 20.73 0.07 14.15
CA SER A 12 20.69 -0.85 13.00
C SER A 12 19.33 -0.82 12.29
N LEU A 13 19.05 0.24 11.51
CA LEU A 13 18.12 0.17 10.37
C LEU A 13 18.53 1.07 9.18
N SER A 14 19.61 1.86 9.28
CA SER A 14 20.03 2.82 8.23
C SER A 14 20.55 2.18 6.94
N ASN A 15 20.75 0.85 6.90
CA ASN A 15 21.27 0.17 5.71
C ASN A 15 20.20 -0.55 4.89
N LYS A 16 18.98 -0.75 5.41
CA LYS A 16 17.89 -1.39 4.65
C LYS A 16 17.16 -0.39 3.77
N PHE A 17 16.73 0.74 4.32
CA PHE A 17 16.00 1.76 3.55
C PHE A 17 16.88 2.36 2.43
N GLY A 18 18.15 2.61 2.75
CA GLY A 18 19.11 3.21 1.82
C GLY A 18 19.67 2.28 0.77
N GLY A 19 19.52 0.96 0.89
CA GLY A 19 19.73 0.04 -0.23
C GLY A 19 18.49 -0.09 -1.10
N ILE A 20 17.31 0.13 -0.52
CA ILE A 20 16.01 -0.06 -1.17
C ILE A 20 15.63 1.15 -2.02
N LEU A 21 16.01 2.39 -1.69
CA LEU A 21 15.58 3.56 -2.47
C LEU A 21 16.61 4.15 -3.43
N ARG A 22 17.90 3.84 -3.26
CA ARG A 22 19.12 4.43 -3.90
C ARG A 22 19.20 4.55 -5.43
N PHE A 23 18.12 4.34 -6.19
CA PHE A 23 18.19 4.09 -7.63
C PHE A 23 16.99 4.65 -8.44
N CYS A 24 16.26 5.67 -7.98
CA CYS A 24 15.15 6.25 -8.79
C CYS A 24 15.64 7.15 -9.97
N HIS A 25 16.95 7.28 -10.22
CA HIS A 25 17.57 8.05 -11.33
C HIS A 25 17.55 7.40 -12.76
N SER A 26 16.49 6.73 -13.22
CA SER A 26 16.43 6.27 -14.63
C SER A 26 15.02 6.26 -15.24
N ARG A 27 14.95 6.36 -16.59
CA ARG A 27 13.77 6.56 -17.46
C ARG A 27 12.57 5.60 -17.24
N ASN A 28 12.75 4.45 -16.58
CA ASN A 28 11.68 3.49 -16.24
C ASN A 28 11.51 3.34 -14.71
N ARG A 29 10.95 4.38 -14.06
CA ARG A 29 10.81 4.44 -12.58
C ARG A 29 9.72 3.50 -12.03
N TYR A 30 8.62 3.31 -12.80
CA TYR A 30 7.51 2.41 -12.45
C TYR A 30 7.94 0.94 -12.34
N GLU A 31 8.67 0.44 -13.34
CA GLU A 31 9.10 -0.96 -13.41
C GLU A 31 9.96 -1.37 -12.22
N ARG A 32 10.80 -0.46 -11.70
CA ARG A 32 11.69 -0.74 -10.57
C ARG A 32 10.93 -0.84 -9.25
N LEU A 33 9.96 0.04 -9.02
CA LEU A 33 9.11 -0.01 -7.83
C LEU A 33 8.24 -1.27 -7.86
N ASP A 34 7.60 -1.53 -9.01
CA ASP A 34 6.77 -2.72 -9.21
C ASP A 34 7.59 -4.00 -9.05
N SER A 35 8.83 -4.05 -9.57
CA SER A 35 9.75 -5.19 -9.36
C SER A 35 10.15 -5.40 -7.90
N LYS A 36 10.25 -4.32 -7.10
CA LYS A 36 10.58 -4.43 -5.68
C LYS A 36 9.37 -4.87 -4.86
N LEU A 37 8.20 -4.32 -5.16
CA LEU A 37 6.91 -4.75 -4.62
C LEU A 37 6.69 -6.24 -4.87
N GLU A 38 6.89 -6.68 -6.11
CA GLU A 38 6.82 -8.09 -6.51
C GLU A 38 7.76 -8.96 -5.66
N LYS A 39 9.06 -8.61 -5.60
CA LYS A 39 10.03 -9.33 -4.76
C LYS A 39 9.60 -9.39 -3.29
N LYS A 40 9.07 -8.28 -2.75
CA LYS A 40 8.60 -8.23 -1.36
C LYS A 40 7.37 -9.09 -1.14
N MET A 41 6.40 -9.10 -2.06
CA MET A 41 5.23 -9.97 -2.00
C MET A 41 5.64 -11.44 -2.03
N ILE A 42 6.59 -11.81 -2.89
CA ILE A 42 7.17 -13.16 -2.93
C ILE A 42 7.84 -13.50 -1.58
N GLU A 43 8.68 -12.61 -1.04
CA GLU A 43 9.33 -12.80 0.26
C GLU A 43 8.31 -13.00 1.39
N VAL A 44 7.25 -12.17 1.44
CA VAL A 44 6.20 -12.27 2.46
C VAL A 44 5.42 -13.58 2.30
N LYS A 45 5.12 -13.99 1.06
CA LYS A 45 4.44 -15.26 0.77
C LYS A 45 5.26 -16.48 1.19
N GLN A 46 6.56 -16.46 0.94
CA GLN A 46 7.48 -17.54 1.34
C GLN A 46 7.63 -17.66 2.86
N ARG A 47 7.63 -16.53 3.58
CA ARG A 47 7.65 -16.52 5.06
C ARG A 47 6.32 -16.99 5.66
N SER A 48 5.23 -16.81 4.93
CA SER A 48 3.89 -17.25 5.30
C SER A 48 3.71 -18.72 4.89
N THR A 49 4.43 -19.66 5.53
CA THR A 49 4.24 -21.08 5.26
C THR A 49 2.80 -21.51 5.62
N SER A 50 2.09 -21.98 4.59
CA SER A 50 0.75 -22.61 4.57
C SER A 50 0.11 -22.89 5.95
N GLY A 51 -0.99 -22.20 6.27
CA GLY A 51 -1.82 -22.61 7.41
C GLY A 51 -3.12 -21.86 7.68
N ASN A 52 -3.18 -20.52 7.54
CA ASN A 52 -4.43 -19.81 7.89
C ASN A 52 -4.53 -18.43 7.23
N SER A 53 -4.81 -18.37 5.92
CA SER A 53 -5.24 -17.10 5.34
C SER A 53 -6.57 -16.71 5.98
N LYS A 54 -6.69 -15.46 6.49
CA LYS A 54 -7.97 -14.95 7.00
C LYS A 54 -9.07 -15.02 5.93
N PHE A 55 -8.67 -14.99 4.67
CA PHE A 55 -9.55 -15.10 3.53
C PHE A 55 -9.73 -16.56 3.11
N ARG A 56 -11.00 -16.97 3.10
CA ARG A 56 -11.42 -18.26 2.56
C ARG A 56 -11.97 -18.11 1.14
N SER A 57 -12.48 -16.93 0.77
CA SER A 57 -13.03 -16.67 -0.55
C SER A 57 -12.87 -15.21 -0.95
N ILE A 58 -13.04 -14.88 -2.23
CA ILE A 58 -13.12 -13.47 -2.65
C ILE A 58 -14.25 -12.72 -1.93
N ASN A 59 -15.39 -13.39 -1.65
CA ASN A 59 -16.45 -12.80 -0.83
C ASN A 59 -15.94 -12.41 0.55
N SER A 60 -15.04 -13.18 1.16
CA SER A 60 -14.44 -12.79 2.44
C SER A 60 -13.56 -11.53 2.36
N ILE A 61 -12.96 -11.21 1.19
CA ILE A 61 -12.30 -9.92 0.96
C ILE A 61 -13.34 -8.80 0.89
N ILE A 62 -14.43 -9.02 0.16
CA ILE A 62 -15.53 -8.05 0.03
C ILE A 62 -16.17 -7.75 1.40
N LEU A 63 -16.34 -8.75 2.25
CA LEU A 63 -16.86 -8.58 3.61
C LEU A 63 -15.93 -7.76 4.53
N ARG A 64 -14.67 -7.53 4.15
CA ARG A 64 -13.75 -6.62 4.84
C ARG A 64 -13.82 -5.17 4.35
N PHE A 65 -14.67 -4.85 3.38
CA PHE A 65 -14.83 -3.49 2.88
C PHE A 65 -15.13 -2.44 3.97
N PRO A 66 -15.95 -2.73 5.01
CA PRO A 66 -16.11 -1.80 6.12
C PRO A 66 -14.81 -1.50 6.87
N GLN A 67 -13.99 -2.53 7.13
CA GLN A 67 -12.68 -2.38 7.77
C GLN A 67 -11.71 -1.60 6.86
N PHE A 68 -11.70 -1.89 5.56
CA PHE A 68 -10.91 -1.10 4.60
C PHE A 68 -11.36 0.35 4.58
N ARG A 69 -12.66 0.63 4.65
CA ARG A 69 -13.19 1.99 4.70
C ARG A 69 -12.70 2.74 5.92
N GLU A 70 -12.74 2.12 7.08
CA GLU A 70 -12.28 2.72 8.34
C GLU A 70 -10.78 3.06 8.29
N GLY A 71 -9.92 2.12 7.92
CA GLY A 71 -8.49 2.39 7.84
C GLY A 71 -8.12 3.38 6.73
N LEU A 72 -8.78 3.33 5.58
CA LEU A 72 -8.57 4.32 4.53
C LEU A 72 -9.08 5.72 4.94
N GLN A 73 -10.10 5.81 5.80
CA GLN A 73 -10.53 7.08 6.38
C GLN A 73 -9.48 7.63 7.35
N GLU A 74 -8.85 6.80 8.17
CA GLU A 74 -7.72 7.23 9.00
C GLU A 74 -6.55 7.71 8.14
N ILE A 75 -6.24 7.03 7.02
CA ILE A 75 -5.23 7.51 6.06
C ILE A 75 -5.63 8.86 5.46
N ARG A 76 -6.92 9.11 5.25
CA ARG A 76 -7.44 10.40 4.78
C ARG A 76 -7.32 11.50 5.83
N ASP A 77 -7.53 11.18 7.09
CA ASP A 77 -7.37 12.15 8.18
C ASP A 77 -5.90 12.52 8.35
N VAL A 78 -4.99 11.53 8.25
CA VAL A 78 -3.54 11.74 8.15
C VAL A 78 -3.22 12.61 6.93
N PHE A 79 -3.73 12.29 5.75
CA PHE A 79 -3.51 13.10 4.54
C PHE A 79 -3.90 14.56 4.75
N ARG A 80 -5.10 14.82 5.30
CA ARG A 80 -5.58 16.18 5.59
C ARG A 80 -4.77 16.91 6.65
N GLN A 81 -4.21 16.18 7.61
CA GLN A 81 -3.34 16.76 8.63
C GLN A 81 -2.04 17.30 8.03
N TYR A 82 -1.51 16.63 7.00
CA TYR A 82 -0.23 17.01 6.37
C TYR A 82 -0.38 17.87 5.11
N ASP A 83 -1.57 17.92 4.51
CA ASP A 83 -1.93 18.87 3.43
C ASP A 83 -2.19 20.25 4.05
N VAL A 84 -1.10 20.94 4.43
CA VAL A 84 -1.14 22.16 5.26
C VAL A 84 -1.80 23.30 4.52
N ASP A 85 -1.56 23.39 3.21
CA ASP A 85 -2.18 24.39 2.36
C ASP A 85 -3.57 23.96 1.84
N SER A 86 -4.00 22.74 2.17
CA SER A 86 -5.31 22.16 1.81
C SER A 86 -5.58 22.20 0.31
N ASN A 87 -4.52 22.05 -0.49
CA ASN A 87 -4.62 22.12 -1.95
C ASN A 87 -5.06 20.78 -2.57
N GLY A 88 -5.22 19.73 -1.76
CA GLY A 88 -5.60 18.38 -2.20
C GLY A 88 -4.41 17.51 -2.64
N PHE A 89 -3.17 17.97 -2.43
CA PHE A 89 -1.93 17.33 -2.83
C PHE A 89 -0.86 17.49 -1.75
N ILE A 90 -0.23 16.37 -1.39
CA ILE A 90 0.94 16.40 -0.51
C ILE A 90 2.17 16.74 -1.35
N ASN A 91 2.82 17.84 -1.01
CA ASN A 91 4.11 18.22 -1.59
C ASN A 91 5.28 17.52 -0.87
N ARG A 92 6.50 17.74 -1.36
CA ARG A 92 7.71 17.08 -0.84
C ARG A 92 8.00 17.42 0.63
N GLU A 93 7.80 18.68 1.01
CA GLU A 93 8.06 19.15 2.37
C GLU A 93 7.03 18.59 3.36
N GLU A 94 5.77 18.55 2.95
CA GLU A 94 4.69 17.94 3.72
C GLU A 94 4.88 16.43 3.90
N LEU A 95 5.28 15.72 2.84
CA LEU A 95 5.62 14.31 2.95
C LEU A 95 6.79 14.11 3.93
N ARG A 96 7.82 14.96 3.86
CA ARG A 96 8.95 14.89 4.79
C ARG A 96 8.49 15.04 6.24
N ASN A 97 7.66 16.02 6.54
CA ASN A 97 7.16 16.25 7.89
C ASN A 97 6.35 15.05 8.39
N CYS A 98 5.48 14.48 7.53
CA CYS A 98 4.75 13.25 7.80
C CYS A 98 5.68 12.08 8.16
N LEU A 99 6.71 11.87 7.34
CA LEU A 99 7.68 10.80 7.50
C LEU A 99 8.56 10.95 8.75
N GLN A 100 8.89 12.18 9.13
CA GLN A 100 9.61 12.48 10.38
C GLN A 100 8.75 12.17 11.61
N GLU A 101 7.46 12.50 11.58
CA GLU A 101 6.53 12.24 12.68
C GLU A 101 6.28 10.74 12.88
N LEU A 102 6.32 9.96 11.80
CA LEU A 102 6.28 8.49 11.84
C LEU A 102 7.58 7.86 12.40
N GLN A 103 8.55 8.66 12.87
CA GLN A 103 9.80 8.25 13.55
C GLN A 103 10.60 7.21 12.77
N PHE A 104 10.67 7.40 11.47
CA PHE A 104 11.52 6.62 10.61
C PHE A 104 12.76 7.42 10.25
N ASN A 105 13.93 6.78 10.35
CA ASN A 105 15.20 7.38 9.96
C ASN A 105 15.32 7.29 8.44
N TYR A 106 15.14 8.43 7.78
CA TYR A 106 15.30 8.59 6.34
C TYR A 106 16.36 9.64 6.03
N THR A 107 16.99 9.49 4.88
CA THR A 107 17.84 10.51 4.24
C THR A 107 17.00 11.32 3.26
N GLU A 108 17.42 12.54 2.99
CA GLU A 108 16.80 13.41 1.97
C GLU A 108 16.63 12.71 0.63
N GLN A 109 17.67 11.99 0.21
CA GLN A 109 17.66 11.25 -1.04
C GLN A 109 16.59 10.17 -1.06
N GLU A 110 16.34 9.51 0.07
CA GLU A 110 15.32 8.46 0.17
C GLU A 110 13.91 9.06 0.13
N ILE A 111 13.69 10.21 0.75
CA ILE A 111 12.39 10.92 0.69
C ILE A 111 12.14 11.38 -0.74
N ASP A 112 13.17 11.94 -1.39
CA ASP A 112 13.11 12.35 -2.79
C ASP A 112 12.83 11.16 -3.71
N ASP A 113 13.55 10.06 -3.53
CA ASP A 113 13.32 8.82 -4.27
C ASP A 113 11.88 8.34 -4.04
N LEU A 114 11.40 8.27 -2.79
CA LEU A 114 10.05 7.82 -2.47
C LEU A 114 8.96 8.70 -3.08
N PHE A 115 9.12 10.02 -2.98
CA PHE A 115 8.22 11.02 -3.56
C PHE A 115 8.20 10.86 -5.09
N GLU A 116 9.36 10.80 -5.73
CA GLU A 116 9.48 10.65 -7.18
C GLU A 116 9.00 9.30 -7.71
N CYS A 117 9.17 8.22 -6.93
CA CYS A 117 8.68 6.92 -7.34
C CYS A 117 7.13 6.82 -7.21
N CYS A 118 6.48 7.74 -6.47
CA CYS A 118 5.03 7.73 -6.21
C CYS A 118 4.23 8.91 -6.79
N ASP A 119 4.86 10.00 -7.22
CA ASP A 119 4.23 11.09 -8.01
C ASP A 119 3.96 10.60 -9.45
N LEU A 120 2.87 9.85 -9.63
CA LEU A 120 2.47 9.24 -10.90
C LEU A 120 1.86 10.27 -11.85
N SER A 121 1.27 11.33 -11.29
CA SER A 121 0.67 12.40 -12.09
C SER A 121 1.68 13.37 -12.69
N GLY A 122 2.94 13.33 -12.22
CA GLY A 122 4.02 14.19 -12.68
C GLY A 122 3.78 15.67 -12.38
N ARG A 123 2.86 15.96 -11.45
CA ARG A 123 2.43 17.31 -11.10
C ARG A 123 3.21 17.90 -9.93
N LYS A 124 4.21 17.21 -9.41
CA LYS A 124 4.98 17.60 -8.21
C LYS A 124 4.12 17.68 -6.94
N GLY A 125 2.96 17.03 -6.95
CA GLY A 125 2.03 16.96 -5.83
C GLY A 125 1.36 15.60 -5.81
N MET A 126 1.40 14.95 -4.64
CA MET A 126 0.94 13.59 -4.44
C MET A 126 -0.54 13.57 -4.07
N LYS A 127 -1.35 12.90 -4.88
CA LYS A 127 -2.78 12.71 -4.61
C LYS A 127 -3.01 11.71 -3.47
N PHE A 128 -4.21 11.73 -2.92
CA PHE A 128 -4.62 10.80 -1.87
C PHE A 128 -4.34 9.31 -2.18
N ASN A 129 -4.69 8.83 -3.38
CA ASN A 129 -4.41 7.44 -3.76
C ASN A 129 -2.91 7.12 -3.84
N GLU A 130 -2.09 8.07 -4.29
CA GLU A 130 -0.64 7.93 -4.36
C GLU A 130 -0.03 7.90 -2.95
N PHE A 131 -0.59 8.70 -2.03
CA PHE A 131 -0.22 8.68 -0.62
C PHE A 131 -0.52 7.33 0.05
N ILE A 132 -1.65 6.69 -0.25
CA ILE A 132 -1.94 5.34 0.24
C ILE A 132 -0.89 4.33 -0.24
N VAL A 133 -0.47 4.42 -1.52
CA VAL A 133 0.60 3.56 -2.07
C VAL A 133 1.90 3.78 -1.30
N VAL A 134 2.27 5.02 -0.99
CA VAL A 134 3.46 5.36 -0.18
C VAL A 134 3.39 4.74 1.21
N LEU A 135 2.29 4.91 1.94
CA LEU A 135 2.17 4.36 3.29
C LEU A 135 2.20 2.83 3.28
N CYS A 136 1.49 2.18 2.34
CA CYS A 136 1.55 0.74 2.12
C CYS A 136 2.98 0.25 1.80
N LEU A 137 3.72 1.00 0.97
CA LEU A 137 5.10 0.71 0.64
C LEU A 137 6.01 0.79 1.86
N ILE A 138 5.91 1.88 2.62
CA ILE A 138 6.67 2.03 3.86
C ILE A 138 6.36 0.87 4.80
N TYR A 139 5.08 0.53 4.98
CA TYR A 139 4.65 -0.59 5.81
C TYR A 139 5.30 -1.92 5.37
N LEU A 140 5.27 -2.22 4.07
CA LEU A 140 5.85 -3.44 3.51
C LEU A 140 7.39 -3.47 3.59
N LEU A 141 8.04 -2.32 3.40
CA LEU A 141 9.50 -2.18 3.32
C LEU A 141 10.19 -2.12 4.69
N VAL A 142 9.57 -1.47 5.65
CA VAL A 142 10.02 -1.45 7.06
C VAL A 142 10.02 -2.88 7.63
N GLY A 143 9.17 -3.73 7.08
CA GLY A 143 9.09 -5.15 7.40
C GLY A 143 7.99 -5.38 8.43
N THR A 144 7.10 -6.30 8.08
CA THR A 144 6.28 -7.06 9.02
C THR A 144 7.21 -7.99 9.80
N ASP A 145 8.06 -7.46 10.67
CA ASP A 145 8.85 -8.30 11.57
C ASP A 145 8.02 -8.55 12.83
N PRO A 146 7.39 -9.74 12.98
CA PRO A 146 6.56 -10.06 14.14
C PRO A 146 7.34 -10.09 15.46
N SER A 147 8.69 -10.03 15.43
CA SER A 147 9.52 -9.92 16.64
C SER A 147 9.78 -8.48 17.08
N SER A 148 9.54 -7.50 16.20
CA SER A 148 9.65 -6.08 16.54
C SER A 148 8.31 -5.56 17.06
N ASN A 149 8.16 -5.60 18.40
CA ASN A 149 7.05 -4.92 19.10
C ASN A 149 7.03 -3.39 18.84
N GLU A 150 8.02 -2.84 18.11
CA GLU A 150 8.18 -1.43 17.80
C GLU A 150 7.38 -0.96 16.57
N THR A 151 6.84 -1.87 15.74
CA THR A 151 5.95 -1.48 14.63
C THR A 151 4.62 -0.91 15.10
N GLY A 152 4.20 -1.26 16.34
CA GLY A 152 2.98 -0.74 16.96
C GLY A 152 3.02 0.76 17.28
N THR A 153 4.21 1.35 17.38
CA THR A 153 4.37 2.75 17.79
C THR A 153 4.42 3.71 16.59
N LYS A 154 4.89 3.26 15.40
CA LYS A 154 5.24 4.18 14.31
C LYS A 154 4.05 4.70 13.50
N PHE A 155 3.04 3.87 13.26
CA PHE A 155 1.79 4.31 12.63
C PHE A 155 0.72 4.68 13.66
N GLY A 156 0.98 4.50 14.96
CA GLY A 156 0.14 4.91 16.09
C GLY A 156 -1.24 4.24 16.21
N SER A 157 -1.81 3.77 15.09
CA SER A 157 -3.16 3.24 15.00
C SER A 157 -3.16 1.71 14.75
N PRO A 158 -3.82 0.93 15.62
CA PRO A 158 -4.04 -0.49 15.37
C PRO A 158 -4.95 -0.74 14.15
N VAL A 159 -5.81 0.21 13.80
CA VAL A 159 -6.71 0.14 12.64
C VAL A 159 -5.93 0.29 11.34
N LEU A 160 -5.02 1.26 11.24
CA LEU A 160 -4.11 1.39 10.09
C LEU A 160 -3.30 0.11 9.87
N LYS A 161 -2.69 -0.40 10.94
CA LYS A 161 -1.90 -1.63 10.89
C LYS A 161 -2.75 -2.80 10.38
N ALA A 162 -3.92 -3.02 10.98
CA ALA A 162 -4.83 -4.08 10.58
C ALA A 162 -5.27 -3.93 9.12
N THR A 163 -5.46 -2.70 8.64
CA THR A 163 -5.84 -2.40 7.26
C THR A 163 -4.73 -2.79 6.29
N PHE A 164 -3.48 -2.36 6.51
CA PHE A 164 -2.36 -2.76 5.67
C PHE A 164 -2.12 -4.27 5.67
N ASP A 165 -2.18 -4.92 6.84
CA ASP A 165 -2.09 -6.38 6.95
C ASP A 165 -3.18 -7.07 6.11
N THR A 166 -4.42 -6.58 6.21
CA THR A 166 -5.57 -7.14 5.50
C THR A 166 -5.46 -6.92 3.98
N ILE A 167 -4.92 -5.78 3.53
CA ILE A 167 -4.64 -5.50 2.10
C ILE A 167 -3.58 -6.48 1.56
N ILE A 168 -2.48 -6.66 2.28
CA ILE A 168 -1.39 -7.58 1.89
C ILE A 168 -1.93 -9.01 1.85
N GLU A 169 -2.65 -9.44 2.87
CA GLU A 169 -3.28 -10.76 2.92
C GLU A 169 -4.26 -10.99 1.76
N ALA A 170 -5.01 -9.97 1.36
CA ALA A 170 -5.95 -10.06 0.23
C ALA A 170 -5.20 -10.26 -1.09
N PHE A 171 -4.13 -9.51 -1.31
CA PHE A 171 -3.29 -9.70 -2.50
C PHE A 171 -2.66 -11.10 -2.53
N LEU A 172 -2.06 -11.53 -1.42
CA LEU A 172 -1.44 -12.86 -1.30
C LEU A 172 -2.44 -14.01 -1.43
N PHE A 173 -3.69 -13.78 -1.02
CA PHE A 173 -4.77 -14.74 -1.23
C PHE A 173 -5.12 -14.87 -2.71
N LEU A 174 -5.13 -13.77 -3.46
CA LEU A 174 -5.41 -13.77 -4.90
C LEU A 174 -4.26 -14.35 -5.71
N ASP A 175 -3.03 -14.00 -5.38
CA ASP A 175 -1.82 -14.56 -6.00
C ASP A 175 -1.77 -16.05 -5.65
N LYS A 176 -2.11 -16.96 -6.58
CA LYS A 176 -2.09 -18.41 -6.30
C LYS A 176 -0.75 -19.02 -6.68
N ASN A 177 -0.14 -18.58 -7.77
CA ASN A 177 1.13 -19.09 -8.27
C ASN A 177 2.36 -18.65 -7.42
N GLY A 178 2.25 -17.56 -6.66
CA GLY A 178 3.31 -17.02 -5.81
C GLY A 178 4.39 -16.25 -6.55
N ASP A 179 4.09 -15.72 -7.72
CA ASP A 179 5.01 -14.92 -8.51
C ASP A 179 4.98 -13.42 -8.15
N GLY A 180 4.17 -13.01 -7.16
CA GLY A 180 4.07 -11.62 -6.72
C GLY A 180 3.27 -10.72 -7.68
N LYS A 181 2.60 -11.30 -8.68
CA LYS A 181 1.67 -10.65 -9.60
C LYS A 181 0.37 -11.45 -9.68
N LEU A 182 -0.70 -10.81 -10.12
CA LEU A 182 -1.97 -11.51 -10.37
C LEU A 182 -2.17 -11.64 -11.88
N ASN A 183 -2.34 -12.87 -12.35
CA ASN A 183 -2.77 -13.10 -13.72
C ASN A 183 -4.25 -13.57 -13.75
N LYS A 184 -4.80 -13.67 -14.97
CA LYS A 184 -6.20 -14.10 -15.15
C LYS A 184 -6.49 -15.47 -14.52
N LYS A 185 -5.52 -16.39 -14.49
CA LYS A 185 -5.69 -17.72 -13.88
C LYS A 185 -5.74 -17.62 -12.35
N ASP A 186 -4.94 -16.75 -11.75
CA ASP A 186 -4.96 -16.50 -10.30
C ASP A 186 -6.33 -16.00 -9.85
N ILE A 187 -6.88 -14.97 -10.52
CA ILE A 187 -8.22 -14.45 -10.22
C ILE A 187 -9.31 -15.50 -10.47
N SER A 188 -9.23 -16.23 -11.58
CA SER A 188 -10.20 -17.28 -11.91
C SER A 188 -10.18 -18.40 -10.88
N LYS A 189 -9.00 -18.78 -10.40
CA LYS A 189 -8.84 -19.81 -9.38
C LYS A 189 -9.37 -19.33 -8.03
N ALA A 190 -9.01 -18.12 -7.61
CA ALA A 190 -9.50 -17.52 -6.36
C ALA A 190 -11.04 -17.35 -6.32
N MET A 191 -11.69 -17.11 -7.47
CA MET A 191 -13.14 -17.01 -7.57
C MET A 191 -13.86 -18.37 -7.56
N ASN A 192 -13.25 -19.40 -8.13
CA ASN A 192 -13.93 -20.69 -8.39
C ASN A 192 -13.52 -21.82 -7.44
N ASP A 193 -12.42 -21.69 -6.67
CA ASP A 193 -11.88 -22.78 -5.83
C ASP A 193 -12.81 -23.20 -4.68
N HIS A 194 -13.73 -22.34 -4.21
CA HIS A 194 -14.50 -22.59 -2.98
C HIS A 194 -15.93 -23.11 -3.18
N PHE A 195 -16.52 -22.94 -4.38
CA PHE A 195 -17.85 -23.46 -4.71
C PHE A 195 -17.81 -24.10 -6.10
N PRO A 196 -17.62 -25.43 -6.21
CA PRO A 196 -17.59 -26.13 -7.49
C PRO A 196 -18.86 -25.93 -8.35
N LEU A 197 -19.99 -25.63 -7.69
CA LEU A 197 -21.30 -25.45 -8.32
C LEU A 197 -21.62 -24.00 -8.71
N GLU A 198 -20.95 -23.00 -8.14
CA GLU A 198 -21.21 -21.58 -8.42
C GLU A 198 -19.96 -20.94 -9.01
N LYS A 199 -19.59 -21.39 -10.22
CA LYS A 199 -18.51 -20.73 -10.94
C LYS A 199 -18.94 -19.32 -11.30
N SER A 200 -18.16 -18.33 -10.88
CA SER A 200 -18.34 -16.96 -11.34
C SER A 200 -18.30 -16.96 -12.88
N PRO A 201 -19.28 -16.34 -13.55
CA PRO A 201 -19.28 -16.25 -14.99
C PRO A 201 -17.96 -15.66 -15.51
N ILE A 202 -17.46 -16.20 -16.63
CA ILE A 202 -16.16 -15.79 -17.21
C ILE A 202 -16.09 -14.28 -17.50
N HIS A 203 -17.24 -13.67 -17.82
CA HIS A 203 -17.30 -12.23 -18.05
C HIS A 203 -17.02 -11.44 -16.77
N VAL A 204 -17.46 -11.91 -15.59
CA VAL A 204 -17.22 -11.23 -14.30
C VAL A 204 -15.74 -11.27 -13.94
N THR A 205 -15.09 -12.45 -14.01
CA THR A 205 -13.65 -12.57 -13.75
C THR A 205 -12.83 -11.72 -14.72
N THR A 206 -13.23 -11.70 -16.00
CA THR A 206 -12.56 -10.92 -17.05
C THR A 206 -12.74 -9.41 -16.83
N THR A 207 -13.93 -8.95 -16.43
CA THR A 207 -14.18 -7.53 -16.13
C THR A 207 -13.37 -7.08 -14.93
N ARG A 208 -13.41 -7.83 -13.81
CA ARG A 208 -12.63 -7.48 -12.61
C ARG A 208 -11.13 -7.47 -12.87
N PHE A 209 -10.62 -8.43 -13.65
CA PHE A 209 -9.23 -8.42 -14.07
C PHE A 209 -8.89 -7.17 -14.89
N LYS A 210 -9.73 -6.78 -15.85
CA LYS A 210 -9.52 -5.58 -16.67
C LYS A 210 -9.60 -4.27 -15.88
N GLU A 211 -10.45 -4.21 -14.86
CA GLU A 211 -10.52 -3.06 -13.95
C GLU A 211 -9.22 -2.89 -13.15
N MET A 212 -8.48 -4.00 -12.94
CA MET A 212 -7.22 -4.02 -12.22
C MET A 212 -5.99 -3.85 -13.11
N ASP A 213 -6.00 -4.40 -14.31
CA ASP A 213 -4.90 -4.33 -15.29
C ASP A 213 -4.93 -2.97 -16.02
N TRP A 214 -4.51 -1.91 -15.32
CA TRP A 214 -4.54 -0.54 -15.81
C TRP A 214 -3.56 -0.32 -16.96
N ASN A 215 -2.36 -0.91 -16.87
CA ASN A 215 -1.33 -0.76 -17.89
C ASN A 215 -1.54 -1.71 -19.10
N LYS A 216 -2.46 -2.68 -19.00
CA LYS A 216 -2.83 -3.66 -20.02
C LYS A 216 -1.69 -4.61 -20.40
N ASP A 217 -0.78 -4.88 -19.47
CA ASP A 217 0.32 -5.83 -19.68
C ASP A 217 -0.10 -7.30 -19.44
N GLY A 218 -1.36 -7.52 -19.05
CA GLY A 218 -1.91 -8.85 -18.80
C GLY A 218 -1.54 -9.42 -17.43
N LYS A 219 -0.96 -8.61 -16.56
CA LYS A 219 -0.65 -8.90 -15.16
C LYS A 219 -1.14 -7.73 -14.30
N VAL A 220 -1.36 -7.99 -13.03
CA VAL A 220 -1.69 -6.95 -12.06
C VAL A 220 -0.65 -6.98 -10.96
N GLY A 221 0.12 -5.90 -10.86
CA GLY A 221 1.05 -5.68 -9.75
C GLY A 221 0.32 -5.28 -8.46
N PHE A 222 1.01 -5.35 -7.32
CA PHE A 222 0.44 -4.93 -6.04
C PHE A 222 -0.08 -3.48 -6.05
N ARG A 223 0.62 -2.59 -6.74
CA ARG A 223 0.22 -1.19 -6.89
C ARG A 223 -1.12 -1.04 -7.62
N GLU A 224 -1.28 -1.72 -8.74
CA GLU A 224 -2.53 -1.70 -9.53
C GLU A 224 -3.70 -2.32 -8.76
N PHE A 225 -3.43 -3.40 -8.02
CA PHE A 225 -4.39 -3.98 -7.08
C PHE A 225 -4.83 -2.95 -6.03
N LEU A 226 -3.89 -2.22 -5.42
CA LEU A 226 -4.18 -1.23 -4.38
C LEU A 226 -5.05 -0.08 -4.92
N PHE A 227 -4.73 0.48 -6.10
CA PHE A 227 -5.58 1.50 -6.75
C PHE A 227 -6.99 0.98 -7.05
N SER A 228 -7.09 -0.27 -7.50
CA SER A 228 -8.39 -0.87 -7.78
C SER A 228 -9.20 -1.06 -6.51
N LEU A 229 -8.54 -1.50 -5.43
CA LEU A 229 -9.18 -1.68 -4.13
C LEU A 229 -9.68 -0.35 -3.55
N THR A 230 -8.88 0.72 -3.59
CA THR A 230 -9.29 2.03 -3.08
C THR A 230 -10.48 2.59 -3.86
N ASN A 231 -10.48 2.40 -5.19
CA ASN A 231 -11.60 2.78 -6.05
C ASN A 231 -12.86 1.94 -5.75
N TRP A 232 -12.74 0.62 -5.60
CA TRP A 232 -13.88 -0.25 -5.28
C TRP A 232 -14.50 0.01 -3.90
N VAL A 233 -13.69 0.40 -2.91
CA VAL A 233 -14.21 0.81 -1.58
C VAL A 233 -14.93 2.17 -1.69
N GLY A 234 -14.69 2.96 -2.74
CA GLY A 234 -15.42 4.19 -3.03
C GLY A 234 -15.04 5.34 -2.11
N ILE A 235 -13.73 5.49 -1.84
CA ILE A 235 -13.21 6.60 -1.02
C ILE A 235 -12.70 7.74 -1.89
N ASP A 236 -12.30 7.41 -3.13
CA ASP A 236 -11.88 8.36 -4.16
C ASP A 236 -13.05 9.22 -4.68
N SER A 237 -14.29 8.78 -4.48
CA SER A 237 -15.51 9.42 -5.03
C SER A 237 -16.00 10.67 -4.28
N ASN A 238 -15.32 11.09 -3.21
CA ASN A 238 -15.76 12.19 -2.34
C ASN A 238 -14.80 13.39 -2.38
N GLU A 239 -14.36 13.80 -3.56
CA GLU A 239 -13.98 15.20 -3.77
C GLU A 239 -15.24 16.02 -4.11
N GLU A 240 -15.55 16.97 -3.21
CA GLU A 240 -16.28 18.23 -3.46
C GLU A 240 -17.78 18.17 -3.79
N VAL A 241 -18.61 18.03 -2.74
CA VAL A 241 -19.78 18.93 -2.68
C VAL A 241 -19.26 20.27 -2.17
N HIS A 242 -18.92 21.17 -3.09
CA HIS A 242 -18.85 22.58 -2.75
C HIS A 242 -20.21 22.98 -2.17
N VAL A 243 -20.25 23.18 -0.85
CA VAL A 243 -21.29 23.99 -0.22
C VAL A 243 -21.03 25.42 -0.69
N THR A 244 -21.56 25.77 -1.86
CA THR A 244 -21.80 27.18 -2.18
C THR A 244 -23.03 27.57 -1.36
N GLN A 245 -22.77 28.25 -0.24
CA GLN A 245 -23.79 28.94 0.53
C GLN A 245 -24.54 29.91 -0.41
N ILE A 246 -25.87 29.86 -0.36
CA ILE A 246 -26.75 30.96 -0.77
C ILE A 246 -27.32 31.55 0.52
#